data_AF-A0A175WBJ1-F1
#
_entry.id   AF-A0A175WBJ1-F1
#
_cell.length_a   1.000
_cell.length_b   1.000
_cell.length_c   1.000
_cell.angle_alpha   90.00
_cell.angle_beta   90.00
_cell.angle_gamma   90.00
#
_symmetry.space_group_name_H-M   'P 1'
#
loop_
_entity.id
_entity.type
_entity.pdbx_description
1 polymer ?
#
loop_
_entity_poly.entity_id
_entity_poly.type
_entity_poly.pdbx_seq_one_letter_code
_entity_poly.pdbx_strand_id
1 'polypeptide(L)'
;MDSSTEYRTRSKWVELFHQYPILEAISSYLTIADVLVLYQVCKGLDELKDRALSKISNINVWLTDFVGDPVMFRSQLGSNGGLISGPFALNVFELGHRKVSCLDVFIRDGTNVDNFTRYIREHEKYRDDNPDETVRKQYLGSPRVRSPC
;
A
#
# COMPACT_ATOMS: atom_id res chain seq x y z
N MET A 1 -46.02 -15.94 17.08
CA MET A 1 -45.14 -14.96 16.44
C MET A 1 -43.76 -15.57 16.43
N ASP A 2 -43.43 -16.20 15.31
CA ASP A 2 -42.18 -16.94 15.15
C ASP A 2 -41.14 -15.97 14.56
N SER A 3 -40.10 -15.68 15.33
CA SER A 3 -39.03 -14.74 15.01
C SER A 3 -37.97 -15.34 14.07
N SER A 4 -38.29 -16.44 13.39
CA SER A 4 -37.34 -17.20 12.55
C SER A 4 -37.39 -16.85 11.06
N THR A 5 -38.26 -15.92 10.63
CA THR A 5 -38.42 -15.54 9.21
C THR A 5 -37.54 -14.38 8.73
N GLU A 6 -36.52 -14.00 9.50
CA GLU A 6 -35.57 -12.92 9.14
C GLU A 6 -34.16 -13.40 8.81
N TYR A 7 -34.01 -14.64 8.35
CA TYR A 7 -32.88 -14.98 7.48
C TYR A 7 -33.12 -14.37 6.10
N ARG A 8 -33.02 -13.04 6.06
CA ARG A 8 -32.93 -12.25 4.84
C ARG A 8 -31.86 -12.91 3.98
N THR A 9 -32.30 -13.56 2.91
CA THR A 9 -31.47 -14.29 1.96
C THR A 9 -30.38 -13.34 1.48
N ARG A 10 -29.20 -13.40 2.11
CA ARG A 10 -28.08 -12.56 1.71
C ARG A 10 -27.69 -13.06 0.34
N SER A 11 -27.76 -12.18 -0.66
CA SER A 11 -27.53 -12.58 -2.04
C SER A 11 -26.17 -13.28 -2.13
N LYS A 12 -26.11 -14.48 -2.74
CA LYS A 12 -24.87 -15.28 -2.87
C LYS A 12 -23.68 -14.44 -3.36
N TRP A 13 -23.96 -13.45 -4.20
CA TRP A 13 -22.98 -12.47 -4.67
C TRP A 13 -22.37 -11.64 -3.54
N VAL A 14 -23.18 -11.12 -2.61
CA VAL A 14 -22.68 -10.37 -1.45
C VAL A 14 -21.80 -11.27 -0.56
N GLU A 15 -22.15 -12.55 -0.42
CA GLU A 15 -21.31 -13.50 0.33
C GLU A 15 -19.97 -13.77 -0.37
N LEU A 16 -19.93 -13.82 -1.70
CA LEU A 16 -18.66 -13.92 -2.43
C LEU A 16 -17.72 -12.75 -2.13
N PHE A 17 -18.25 -11.52 -2.05
CA PHE A 17 -17.46 -10.34 -1.66
C PHE A 17 -16.99 -10.35 -0.19
N HIS A 18 -17.52 -11.23 0.66
CA HIS A 18 -16.94 -11.45 2.00
C HIS A 18 -15.65 -12.27 1.94
N GLN A 19 -15.42 -13.04 0.88
CA GLN A 19 -14.20 -13.81 0.72
C GLN A 19 -13.09 -12.91 0.19
N TYR A 20 -12.07 -12.68 1.03
CA TYR A 20 -10.99 -11.74 0.74
C TYR A 20 -10.27 -11.99 -0.59
N PRO A 21 -9.89 -13.24 -0.97
CA PRO A 21 -9.20 -13.47 -2.24
C PRO A 21 -10.04 -13.08 -3.46
N ILE A 22 -11.37 -13.24 -3.37
CA ILE A 22 -12.29 -12.87 -4.44
C ILE A 22 -12.42 -11.36 -4.52
N LEU A 23 -12.61 -10.72 -3.37
CA LEU A 23 -12.63 -9.26 -3.28
C LEU A 23 -11.34 -8.66 -3.83
N GLU A 24 -10.18 -9.15 -3.42
CA GLU A 24 -8.87 -8.70 -3.86
C GLU A 24 -8.68 -8.89 -5.37
N ALA A 25 -9.03 -10.07 -5.90
CA ALA A 25 -8.96 -10.33 -7.32
C ALA A 25 -9.87 -9.40 -8.13
N ILE A 26 -11.13 -9.21 -7.72
CA ILE A 26 -12.05 -8.31 -8.42
C ILE A 26 -11.56 -6.86 -8.31
N SER A 27 -11.21 -6.41 -7.11
CA SER A 27 -10.73 -5.04 -6.86
C SER A 27 -9.43 -4.72 -7.58
N SER A 28 -8.60 -5.71 -7.90
CA SER A 28 -7.40 -5.48 -8.72
C SER A 28 -7.74 -4.94 -10.12
N TYR A 29 -8.94 -5.19 -10.66
CA TYR A 29 -9.37 -4.69 -11.96
C TYR A 29 -10.17 -3.39 -11.89
N LEU A 30 -10.44 -2.88 -10.68
CA LEU A 30 -11.31 -1.74 -10.46
C LEU A 30 -10.49 -0.54 -9.96
N THR A 31 -10.76 0.64 -10.50
CA THR A 31 -10.24 1.88 -9.90
C THR A 31 -10.96 2.18 -8.59
N ILE A 32 -10.43 3.10 -7.76
CA ILE A 32 -11.18 3.63 -6.59
C ILE A 32 -12.60 4.06 -6.97
N ALA A 33 -12.75 4.76 -8.10
CA ALA A 33 -14.05 5.23 -8.55
C ALA A 33 -15.00 4.05 -8.82
N ASP A 34 -14.51 3.02 -9.52
CA ASP A 34 -15.31 1.83 -9.82
C ASP A 34 -15.68 1.05 -8.57
N VAL A 35 -14.76 0.93 -7.61
CA VAL A 35 -15.02 0.30 -6.31
C VAL A 35 -16.10 1.07 -5.54
N LEU A 36 -16.05 2.40 -5.52
CA LEU A 36 -17.07 3.22 -4.86
C LEU A 36 -18.43 3.10 -5.55
N VAL A 37 -18.46 3.04 -6.88
CA VAL A 37 -19.71 2.80 -7.64
C VAL A 37 -20.26 1.41 -7.34
N LEU A 38 -19.41 0.38 -7.29
CA LEU A 38 -19.80 -0.99 -6.98
C LEU A 38 -20.53 -1.08 -5.63
N TYR A 39 -20.02 -0.38 -4.61
CA TYR A 39 -20.67 -0.37 -3.29
C TYR A 39 -22.02 0.33 -3.27
N GLN A 40 -22.30 1.22 -4.22
CA GLN A 40 -23.61 1.88 -4.34
C GLN A 40 -24.65 1.02 -5.05
N VAL A 41 -24.26 -0.07 -5.72
CA VAL A 41 -25.18 -0.91 -6.51
C VAL A 41 -26.25 -1.58 -5.63
N CYS A 42 -25.87 -2.03 -4.42
CA CYS A 42 -26.84 -2.58 -3.49
C CYS A 42 -26.43 -2.40 -2.02
N LYS A 43 -27.43 -2.37 -1.13
CA LYS A 43 -27.22 -2.17 0.31
C LYS A 43 -26.27 -3.19 0.93
N GLY A 44 -26.31 -4.45 0.48
CA GLY A 44 -25.43 -5.50 1.00
C GLY A 44 -23.95 -5.29 0.65
N LEU A 45 -23.65 -4.64 -0.48
CA LEU A 45 -22.30 -4.22 -0.84
C LEU A 45 -21.90 -2.94 -0.09
N ASP A 46 -22.79 -1.97 0.06
CA ASP A 46 -22.52 -0.75 0.84
C ASP A 46 -22.11 -1.09 2.29
N GLU A 47 -22.77 -2.09 2.90
CA GLU A 47 -22.39 -2.63 4.22
C GLU A 47 -20.96 -3.22 4.28
N LEU A 48 -20.40 -3.62 3.13
CA LEU A 48 -19.04 -4.15 3.02
C LEU A 48 -17.99 -3.06 2.76
N LYS A 49 -18.41 -1.86 2.34
CA LYS A 49 -17.52 -0.80 1.84
C LYS A 49 -16.35 -0.54 2.77
N ASP A 50 -16.62 -0.24 4.03
CA ASP A 50 -15.57 0.17 4.98
C ASP A 50 -14.60 -0.99 5.28
N ARG A 51 -15.12 -2.22 5.38
CA ARG A 51 -14.30 -3.42 5.59
C ARG A 51 -13.42 -3.71 4.38
N ALA A 52 -13.96 -3.56 3.18
CA ALA A 52 -13.23 -3.85 1.97
C ALA A 52 -12.20 -2.76 1.66
N LEU A 53 -12.58 -1.48 1.74
CA LEU A 53 -11.67 -0.35 1.57
C LEU A 53 -10.54 -0.40 2.59
N SER A 54 -10.80 -0.67 3.87
CA SER A 54 -9.74 -0.77 4.88
C SER A 54 -8.74 -1.90 4.59
N LYS A 55 -9.16 -2.98 3.95
CA LYS A 55 -8.26 -4.06 3.55
C LYS A 55 -7.47 -3.73 2.29
N ILE A 56 -8.13 -3.27 1.23
CA ILE A 56 -7.48 -3.00 -0.06
C ILE A 56 -6.54 -1.79 0.05
N SER A 57 -6.90 -0.79 0.87
CA SER A 57 -6.06 0.40 1.15
C SER A 57 -5.05 0.20 2.27
N ASN A 58 -4.88 -1.01 2.80
CA ASN A 58 -3.91 -1.26 3.85
C ASN A 58 -2.49 -1.19 3.29
N ILE A 59 -1.88 0.00 3.38
CA ILE A 59 -0.53 0.26 2.89
C ILE A 59 0.54 -0.68 3.47
N ASN A 60 0.32 -1.27 4.66
CA ASN A 60 1.27 -2.23 5.21
C ASN A 60 1.35 -3.49 4.35
N VAL A 61 0.23 -3.95 3.80
CA VAL A 61 0.18 -5.10 2.88
C VAL A 61 0.93 -4.78 1.58
N TRP A 62 0.83 -3.54 1.10
CA TRP A 62 1.51 -3.13 -0.12
C TRP A 62 3.03 -3.00 0.08
N LEU A 63 3.44 -2.57 1.27
CA LEU A 63 4.84 -2.38 1.61
C LEU A 63 5.58 -3.70 1.84
N THR A 64 4.91 -4.82 2.12
CA THR A 64 5.60 -6.12 2.34
C THR A 64 6.36 -6.60 1.12
N ASP A 65 6.04 -6.11 -0.08
CA ASP A 65 6.78 -6.41 -1.31
C ASP A 65 8.18 -5.77 -1.33
N PHE A 66 8.41 -4.77 -0.48
CA PHE A 66 9.66 -4.00 -0.43
C PHE A 66 10.40 -4.19 0.90
N VAL A 67 9.68 -4.23 2.03
CA VAL A 67 10.27 -4.19 3.36
C VAL A 67 9.79 -5.36 4.24
N GLY A 68 10.66 -5.82 5.12
CA GLY A 68 10.39 -6.92 6.04
C GLY A 68 9.43 -6.54 7.16
N ASP A 69 9.51 -5.29 7.64
CA ASP A 69 8.58 -4.75 8.65
C ASP A 69 7.97 -3.40 8.18
N PRO A 70 6.81 -3.44 7.51
CA PRO A 70 6.10 -2.24 7.06
C PRO A 70 5.74 -1.26 8.17
N VAL A 71 5.48 -1.74 9.39
CA VAL A 71 5.06 -0.88 10.50
C VAL A 71 6.26 -0.09 11.00
N MET A 72 7.38 -0.78 11.23
CA MET A 72 8.64 -0.14 11.61
C MET A 72 9.13 0.80 10.51
N PHE A 73 9.05 0.39 9.24
CA PHE A 73 9.41 1.22 8.10
C PHE A 73 8.65 2.54 8.09
N ARG A 74 7.32 2.51 8.25
CA ARG A 74 6.51 3.73 8.31
C ARG A 74 6.83 4.59 9.52
N SER A 75 7.11 3.98 10.67
CA SER A 75 7.54 4.71 11.87
C SER A 75 8.86 5.46 11.62
N GLN A 76 9.83 4.81 10.98
CA GLN A 76 11.10 5.40 10.61
C GLN A 76 10.92 6.48 9.55
N LEU A 77 10.07 6.24 8.55
CA LEU A 77 9.74 7.21 7.53
C LEU A 77 9.16 8.49 8.17
N GLY A 78 8.17 8.36 9.05
CA GLY A 78 7.56 9.50 9.74
C GLY A 78 8.55 10.23 10.65
N SER A 79 9.37 9.50 11.40
CA SER A 79 10.37 10.07 12.32
C SER A 79 11.46 10.88 11.59
N ASN A 80 11.75 10.54 10.34
CA ASN A 80 12.76 11.22 9.52
C ASN A 80 12.14 12.22 8.53
N GLY A 81 10.83 12.49 8.59
CA GLY A 81 10.15 13.40 7.67
C GLY A 81 10.18 12.91 6.21
N GLY A 82 10.11 11.60 6.02
CA GLY A 82 10.13 10.94 4.72
C GLY A 82 8.77 10.85 4.06
N LEU A 83 8.77 10.79 2.74
CA LEU A 83 7.59 10.63 1.89
C LEU A 83 7.81 9.51 0.87
N ILE A 84 6.80 8.68 0.68
CA ILE A 84 6.78 7.72 -0.43
C ILE A 84 6.25 8.43 -1.67
N SER A 85 6.83 8.11 -2.83
CA SER A 85 6.53 8.74 -4.10
C SER A 85 6.57 7.73 -5.25
N GLY A 86 6.45 8.24 -6.47
CA GLY A 86 6.63 7.44 -7.68
C GLY A 86 5.46 6.48 -7.96
N PRO A 87 5.69 5.47 -8.81
CA PRO A 87 4.65 4.55 -9.26
C PRO A 87 3.97 3.79 -8.12
N PHE A 88 4.67 3.49 -7.03
CA PHE A 88 4.07 2.88 -5.85
C PHE A 88 2.99 3.76 -5.25
N ALA A 89 3.30 5.03 -4.99
CA ALA A 89 2.35 5.97 -4.40
C ALA A 89 1.11 6.14 -5.31
N LEU A 90 1.32 6.25 -6.62
CA LEU A 90 0.23 6.34 -7.60
C LEU A 90 -0.67 5.11 -7.55
N ASN A 91 -0.10 3.90 -7.52
CA ASN A 91 -0.92 2.70 -7.44
C ASN A 91 -1.74 2.63 -6.15
N VAL A 92 -1.19 3.04 -5.00
CA VAL A 92 -1.97 3.07 -3.74
C VAL A 92 -3.16 4.03 -3.88
N PHE A 93 -2.95 5.21 -4.47
CA PHE A 93 -4.02 6.20 -4.68
C PHE A 93 -5.03 5.83 -5.77
N GLU A 94 -4.68 4.94 -6.69
CA GLU A 94 -5.58 4.49 -7.75
C GLU A 94 -6.21 3.12 -7.45
N LEU A 95 -5.79 2.45 -6.37
CA LEU A 95 -5.93 1.00 -6.16
C LEU A 95 -5.46 0.19 -7.39
N GLY A 96 -4.40 0.68 -8.04
CA GLY A 96 -3.82 0.07 -9.23
C GLY A 96 -3.05 -1.20 -8.93
N HIS A 97 -3.13 -2.18 -9.82
CA HIS A 97 -2.45 -3.48 -9.72
C HIS A 97 -1.11 -3.54 -10.49
N ARG A 98 -0.58 -2.39 -10.93
CA ARG A 98 0.65 -2.40 -11.73
C ARG A 98 1.81 -2.88 -10.87
N LYS A 99 2.54 -3.88 -11.33
CA LYS A 99 3.75 -4.33 -10.63
C LYS A 99 4.76 -3.18 -10.56
N VAL A 100 5.20 -2.85 -9.35
CA VAL A 100 6.23 -1.82 -9.12
C VAL A 100 7.50 -2.53 -8.68
N SER A 101 8.64 -2.16 -9.28
CA SER A 101 9.93 -2.81 -9.02
C SER A 101 10.81 -2.07 -8.01
N CYS A 102 10.45 -0.84 -7.63
CA CYS A 102 11.21 -0.03 -6.68
C CYS A 102 10.31 0.88 -5.86
N LEU A 103 10.75 1.21 -4.64
CA LEU A 103 10.06 2.14 -3.76
C LEU A 103 10.83 3.47 -3.76
N ASP A 104 10.20 4.53 -4.28
CA ASP A 104 10.82 5.85 -4.29
C ASP A 104 10.52 6.59 -2.99
N VAL A 105 11.57 6.91 -2.22
CA VAL A 105 11.46 7.58 -0.92
C VAL A 105 12.20 8.92 -0.96
N PHE A 106 11.50 9.99 -0.61
CA PHE A 106 12.06 11.32 -0.42
C PHE A 106 12.24 11.62 1.06
N ILE A 107 13.45 12.01 1.45
CA ILE A 107 13.77 12.47 2.81
C ILE A 107 14.60 13.73 2.68
N ARG A 108 14.34 14.70 3.55
CA ARG A 108 15.09 15.95 3.59
C ARG A 108 16.56 15.69 3.91
N ASP A 109 17.45 16.36 3.19
CA ASP A 109 18.90 16.27 3.43
C ASP A 109 19.28 16.67 4.87
N GLY A 110 20.42 16.13 5.32
CA GLY A 110 20.95 16.30 6.66
C GLY A 110 20.79 15.05 7.52
N THR A 111 20.74 15.23 8.84
CA THR A 111 20.74 14.10 9.80
C THR A 111 19.60 13.10 9.60
N ASN A 112 18.47 13.53 9.03
CA ASN A 112 17.34 12.67 8.72
C ASN A 112 17.66 11.64 7.64
N VAL A 113 18.34 12.03 6.56
CA VAL A 113 18.71 11.09 5.49
C VAL A 113 19.73 10.08 5.99
N ASP A 114 20.66 10.51 6.84
CA ASP A 114 21.67 9.63 7.44
C ASP A 114 21.04 8.60 8.38
N ASN A 115 20.10 9.03 9.24
CA ASN A 115 19.38 8.16 10.15
C ASN A 115 18.54 7.12 9.41
N PHE A 116 17.80 7.55 8.38
CA PHE A 116 16.98 6.62 7.60
C PHE A 116 17.84 5.66 6.77
N THR A 117 18.93 6.15 6.16
CA THR A 117 19.87 5.29 5.42
C THR A 117 20.47 4.23 6.32
N ARG A 118 20.82 4.59 7.57
CA ARG A 118 21.29 3.63 8.58
C ARG A 118 20.23 2.56 8.86
N TYR A 119 18.99 2.95 9.14
CA TYR A 119 17.88 2.02 9.36
C TYR A 119 17.69 1.05 8.18
N ILE A 120 17.60 1.57 6.95
CA ILE A 120 17.36 0.76 5.75
C ILE A 120 18.49 -0.25 5.49
N ARG A 121 19.74 0.09 5.79
CA ARG A 121 20.87 -0.84 5.67
C ARG A 121 20.89 -1.87 6.80
N GLU A 122 20.74 -1.41 8.04
CA GLU A 122 20.94 -2.27 9.21
C GLU A 122 19.75 -3.18 9.49
N HIS A 123 18.52 -2.70 9.32
CA HIS A 123 17.31 -3.46 9.59
C HIS A 123 16.73 -4.13 8.34
N GLU A 124 16.58 -3.37 7.25
CA GLU A 124 15.96 -3.88 6.01
C GLU A 124 16.97 -4.52 5.03
N LYS A 125 18.27 -4.49 5.36
CA LYS A 125 19.36 -5.17 4.63
C LYS A 125 19.58 -4.71 3.19
N TYR A 126 19.14 -3.51 2.85
CA TYR A 126 19.42 -2.92 1.54
C TYR A 126 20.91 -2.61 1.36
N ARG A 127 21.39 -2.73 0.12
CA ARG A 127 22.75 -2.34 -0.30
C ARG A 127 22.68 -1.10 -1.19
N ASP A 128 23.77 -0.34 -1.19
CA ASP A 128 23.94 0.70 -2.21
C ASP A 128 24.26 0.02 -3.53
N ASP A 129 23.31 0.02 -4.46
CA ASP A 129 23.53 -0.47 -5.82
C ASP A 129 24.47 0.45 -6.62
N ASN A 130 24.69 1.69 -6.15
CA ASN A 130 25.54 2.66 -6.82
C ASN A 130 26.12 3.72 -5.86
N PRO A 131 27.33 3.54 -5.31
CA PRO A 131 27.94 4.51 -4.38
C PRO A 131 28.15 5.89 -5.01
N ASP A 132 28.30 5.97 -6.35
CA ASP A 132 28.52 7.24 -7.07
C ASP A 132 27.24 8.09 -7.23
N GLU A 133 26.03 7.53 -7.14
CA GLU A 133 24.80 8.34 -7.16
C GLU A 133 24.60 9.15 -5.87
N THR A 134 25.30 8.78 -4.79
CA THR A 134 25.39 9.60 -3.57
C THR A 134 26.00 10.97 -3.86
N VAL A 135 26.84 11.10 -4.90
CA VAL A 135 27.44 12.38 -5.33
C VAL A 135 26.41 13.27 -6.08
N ARG A 136 25.36 12.68 -6.68
CA ARG A 136 24.25 13.47 -7.26
C ARG A 136 23.38 14.17 -6.22
N LYS A 137 23.49 13.81 -4.94
CA LYS A 137 22.80 14.53 -3.85
C LYS A 137 23.24 15.98 -3.69
N GLN A 138 24.32 16.43 -4.35
CA GLN A 138 24.67 17.86 -4.35
C GLN A 138 23.88 18.70 -5.36
N TYR A 139 23.25 18.10 -6.38
CA TYR A 139 22.51 18.84 -7.41
C TYR A 139 21.41 17.96 -8.01
N LEU A 140 20.21 17.98 -7.43
CA LEU A 140 19.00 17.25 -7.90
C LEU A 140 19.15 15.72 -7.99
N GLY A 141 18.64 14.98 -6.99
CA GLY A 141 18.40 13.54 -7.18
C GLY A 141 18.04 12.77 -5.92
N SER A 142 16.82 12.25 -5.87
CA SER A 142 16.27 11.38 -4.82
C SER A 142 17.06 10.07 -4.67
N PRO A 143 17.18 9.51 -3.45
CA PRO A 143 17.67 8.15 -3.29
C PRO A 143 16.62 7.16 -3.80
N ARG A 144 16.96 6.38 -4.83
CA ARG A 144 16.17 5.22 -5.27
C ARG A 144 16.57 4.01 -4.42
N VAL A 145 15.60 3.44 -3.72
CA VAL A 145 15.80 2.22 -2.91
C VAL A 145 15.21 1.05 -3.71
N ARG A 146 16.09 0.15 -4.19
CA ARG A 146 15.72 -1.06 -4.94
C ARG A 146 15.73 -2.26 -4.01
N SER A 147 14.64 -3.04 -3.99
CA SER A 147 14.55 -4.26 -3.19
C SER A 147 15.63 -5.27 -3.59
N PRO A 148 16.17 -6.07 -2.64
CA PRO A 148 17.07 -7.16 -2.98
C PRO A 148 16.28 -8.22 -3.76
N CYS A 149 16.84 -8.67 -4.89
CA CYS A 149 16.33 -9.83 -5.63
C CYS A 149 16.33 -11.10 -4.79
#